data_AF-W0EHF0-F1
#
_entry.id   AF-W0EHF0-F1
#
_cell.length_a   1.000
_cell.length_b   1.000
_cell.length_c   1.000
_cell.angle_alpha   90.00
_cell.angle_beta   90.00
_cell.angle_gamma   90.00
#
_symmetry.space_group_name_H-M   'P 1'
#
loop_
_entity.id
_entity.type
_entity.pdbx_description
1 polymer ?
#
loop_
_entity_poly.entity_id
_entity_poly.type
_entity_poly.pdbx_seq_one_letter_code
_entity_poly.pdbx_strand_id
1 'polypeptide(L)' 'MNGVLDNWAQGTSIGLQTAGGIITGAIAIISEDLLTLTDATINGIAVTLANVVISEIIAAGLVPTT' A
#
# COMPACT_ATOMS: atom_id res chain seq x y z
N MET A 1 12.38 8.14 -7.11
CA MET A 1 11.45 7.02 -6.87
C MET A 1 12.19 5.90 -6.15
N ASN A 2 11.72 5.54 -4.96
CA ASN A 2 12.29 4.48 -4.13
C ASN A 2 11.78 3.13 -4.70
N GLY A 3 12.65 2.36 -5.35
CA GLY A 3 12.27 1.30 -6.31
C GLY A 3 11.46 0.09 -5.82
N VAL A 4 10.86 0.15 -4.63
CA VAL A 4 9.95 -0.86 -4.08
C VAL A 4 8.63 -0.96 -4.88
N LEU A 5 8.16 0.16 -5.44
CA LEU A 5 6.84 0.24 -6.11
C LEU A 5 6.93 0.39 -7.64
N ASP A 6 8.13 0.52 -8.21
CA ASP A 6 8.33 0.81 -9.63
C ASP A 6 7.76 -0.28 -10.57
N ASN A 7 7.55 -1.50 -10.05
CA ASN A 7 7.01 -2.64 -10.81
C ASN A 7 5.51 -2.90 -10.56
N TRP A 8 4.82 -2.00 -9.86
CA TRP A 8 3.49 -2.26 -9.33
C TRP A 8 2.47 -1.37 -10.03
N ALA A 9 1.36 -1.96 -10.50
CA ALA A 9 0.35 -1.27 -11.30
C ALA A 9 -0.82 -0.77 -10.44
N GLN A 10 -1.49 0.30 -10.88
CA GLN A 10 -2.79 0.67 -10.31
C GLN A 10 -3.79 -0.51 -10.37
N GLY A 11 -4.62 -0.62 -9.34
CA GLY A 11 -5.54 -1.74 -9.11
C GLY A 11 -4.89 -2.96 -8.47
N THR A 12 -3.55 -3.04 -8.37
CA THR A 12 -2.89 -4.17 -7.72
C THR A 12 -3.18 -4.18 -6.22
N SER A 13 -3.73 -5.28 -5.71
CA SER A 13 -3.95 -5.48 -4.27
C SER A 13 -2.68 -5.89 -3.56
N ILE A 14 -2.33 -5.12 -2.54
CA ILE A 14 -1.03 -5.20 -1.88
C ILE A 14 -1.14 -5.11 -0.37
N GLY A 15 -0.13 -5.64 0.31
CA GLY A 15 0.07 -5.50 1.75
C GLY A 15 1.37 -4.76 2.00
N LEU A 16 1.32 -3.80 2.91
CA LEU A 16 2.41 -2.96 3.34
C LEU A 16 2.65 -3.16 4.83
N GLN A 17 3.90 -3.30 5.22
CA GLN A 17 4.33 -3.23 6.60
C GLN A 17 4.94 -1.85 6.86
N THR A 18 4.46 -1.17 7.88
CA THR A 18 5.00 0.09 8.39
C THR A 18 5.30 -0.06 9.89
N ALA A 19 5.93 0.95 10.50
CA ALA A 19 6.10 0.98 11.95
C ALA A 19 4.75 1.06 12.71
N GLY A 20 3.71 1.63 12.08
CA GLY A 20 2.36 1.74 12.64
C GLY A 20 1.48 0.49 12.45
N GLY A 21 2.00 -0.53 11.76
CA GLY A 21 1.30 -1.80 11.53
C GLY A 21 1.16 -2.16 10.07
N ILE A 22 0.14 -2.96 9.77
CA ILE A 22 -0.11 -3.53 8.44
C ILE A 22 -1.22 -2.76 7.76
N ILE A 23 -0.96 -2.37 6.51
CA ILE A 23 -1.94 -1.73 5.64
C ILE A 23 -2.13 -2.62 4.42
N THR A 24 -3.36 -2.93 4.05
CA THR A 24 -3.66 -3.63 2.79
C THR A 24 -4.61 -2.80 1.96
N GLY A 25 -4.62 -2.99 0.64
CA GLY A 25 -5.56 -2.31 -0.26
C GLY A 25 -5.09 -2.36 -1.71
N ALA A 26 -5.91 -1.81 -2.61
CA ALA A 26 -5.57 -1.72 -4.04
C ALA A 26 -4.85 -0.40 -4.34
N ILE A 27 -3.77 -0.46 -5.13
CA ILE A 27 -3.02 0.75 -5.52
C ILE A 27 -3.92 1.68 -6.35
N ALA A 28 -4.13 2.90 -5.88
CA ALA A 28 -4.83 3.92 -6.63
C ALA A 28 -3.86 4.91 -7.29
N ILE A 29 -2.87 5.39 -6.52
CA ILE A 29 -1.89 6.38 -6.98
C ILE A 29 -0.52 6.03 -6.43
N ILE A 30 0.49 6.07 -7.30
CA ILE A 30 1.91 6.05 -6.91
C ILE A 30 2.49 7.40 -7.34
N SER A 31 2.87 8.21 -6.35
CA SER A 31 3.63 9.45 -6.52
C SER A 31 5.07 9.24 -6.04
N GLU A 32 5.91 10.28 -6.10
CA GLU A 32 7.32 10.20 -5.70
C GLU A 32 7.49 9.77 -4.24
N ASP A 33 6.70 10.34 -3.33
CA ASP A 33 6.81 10.10 -1.88
C ASP A 33 5.55 9.50 -1.25
N LEU A 34 4.44 9.42 -2.01
CA LEU A 34 3.14 9.04 -1.49
C LEU A 34 2.53 7.89 -2.31
N LEU A 35 2.06 6.89 -1.59
CA LEU A 35 1.23 5.81 -2.11
C LEU A 35 -0.18 5.95 -1.55
N THR A 36 -1.18 5.97 -2.43
CA THR A 36 -2.59 5.92 -2.03
C THR A 36 -3.18 4.57 -2.38
N LEU A 37 -3.82 3.94 -1.39
CA LEU A 37 -4.59 2.71 -1.55
C LEU A 37 -6.09 2.97 -1.41
N THR A 38 -6.90 2.30 -2.24
CA THR A 38 -8.36 2.25 -2.13
C THR A 38 -8.83 0.94 -1.52
N ASP A 39 -10.03 0.95 -0.95
CA ASP A 39 -10.66 -0.20 -0.28
C ASP A 39 -9.70 -0.87 0.72
N ALA A 40 -9.02 -0.02 1.48
CA ALA A 40 -7.89 -0.42 2.28
C ALA A 40 -8.33 -0.95 3.65
N THR A 41 -7.44 -1.69 4.31
CA THR A 41 -7.55 -1.97 5.74
C THR A 41 -6.29 -1.50 6.45
N ILE A 42 -6.45 -0.91 7.63
CA ILE A 42 -5.35 -0.54 8.53
C ILE A 42 -5.51 -1.39 9.78
N ASN A 43 -4.58 -2.32 10.01
CA ASN A 43 -4.64 -3.29 11.10
C ASN A 43 -5.99 -4.03 11.16
N GLY A 44 -6.54 -4.37 9.99
CA GLY A 44 -7.82 -5.07 9.85
C GLY A 44 -9.07 -4.18 9.91
N ILE A 45 -8.93 -2.88 10.15
CA ILE A 45 -10.06 -1.93 10.13
C ILE A 45 -10.21 -1.39 8.70
N ALA A 46 -11.38 -1.58 8.11
CA ALA A 46 -11.68 -1.08 6.77
C ALA A 46 -11.73 0.45 6.72
N VAL A 47 -11.08 1.02 5.72
CA VAL A 47 -11.08 2.45 5.39
C VAL A 47 -11.20 2.63 3.88
N THR A 48 -11.84 3.70 3.43
CA THR A 48 -11.99 3.94 1.99
C THR A 48 -10.66 4.23 1.30
N LEU A 49 -9.79 4.98 1.98
CA LEU A 49 -8.48 5.37 1.48
C LEU A 49 -7.43 5.23 2.58
N ALA A 50 -6.24 4.79 2.21
CA ALA A 50 -5.03 4.87 3.02
C ALA A 50 -3.93 5.59 2.25
N ASN A 51 -3.39 6.65 2.84
CA ASN A 51 -2.24 7.37 2.31
C ASN A 51 -1.01 6.95 3.10
N VAL A 52 0.00 6.44 2.41
CA VAL A 52 1.22 5.87 3.00
C VAL A 52 2.41 6.62 2.44
N VAL A 53 3.25 7.15 3.33
CA VAL A 53 4.52 7.76 2.94
C VAL A 53 5.48 6.64 2.57
N ILE A 54 6.04 6.68 1.35
CA ILE A 54 6.84 5.57 0.81
C ILE A 54 8.07 5.29 1.67
N SER A 55 8.66 6.32 2.29
CA SER A 55 9.80 6.15 3.20
C SER A 55 9.47 5.41 4.51
N GLU A 56 8.19 5.27 4.86
CA GLU A 56 7.73 4.54 6.05
C GLU A 56 7.45 3.06 5.76
N ILE A 57 7.49 2.65 4.50
CA ILE A 57 7.27 1.26 4.08
C ILE A 57 8.54 0.45 4.39
N ILE A 58 8.38 -0.53 5.28
CA ILE A 58 9.44 -1.47 5.67
C ILE A 58 9.46 -2.66 4.70
N ALA A 59 8.27 -3.14 4.30
CA ALA A 59 8.12 -4.24 3.36
C ALA A 59 6.79 -4.10 2.59
N ALA A 60 6.75 -4.64 1.38
CA ALA A 60 5.55 -4.72 0.55
C ALA A 60 5.44 -6.12 -0.10
N GLY A 61 4.24 -6.66 -0.17
CA GLY A 61 3.94 -7.91 -0.88
C GLY A 61 2.57 -7.91 -1.56
N LEU A 62 2.38 -8.80 -2.54
CA LEU A 62 1.07 -9.03 -3.15
C LEU A 62 0.13 -9.66 -2.11
N VAL A 63 -1.12 -9.21 -2.08
CA VAL A 63 -2.17 -9.90 -1.31
C VAL A 63 -2.71 -11.04 -2.18
N PRO A 64 -2.68 -12.30 -1.71
CA PRO A 64 -3.26 -13.41 -2.46
C PRO A 64 -4.75 -13.17 -2.69
N THR A 65 -5.15 -13.15 -3.96
CA THR A 65 -6.56 -13.28 -4.32
C THR A 65 -6.89 -14.77 -4.29
N THR A 66 -7.77 -15.18 -3.38
CA THR A 66 -8.31 -16.55 -3.31
C THR A 66 -9.13 -16.90 -4.53
#